data_AF-A0A955Z6U4-F1
#
_entry.id   AF-A0A955Z6U4-F1
#
_cell.length_a   1.000
_cell.length_b   1.000
_cell.length_c   1.000
_cell.angle_alpha   90.00
_cell.angle_beta   90.00
_cell.angle_gamma   90.00
#
_symmetry.space_group_name_H-M   'P 1'
#
loop_
_entity.id
_entity.type
_entity.pdbx_description
1 polymer ?
#
loop_
_entity_poly.entity_id
_entity_poly.type
_entity_poly.pdbx_seq_one_letter_code
_entity_poly.pdbx_strand_id
1 'polypeptide(L)'
;MNDEMRRRQFLQGLSLAVGGVAAAGCAAPGDDEELSEIEAAQTRGLPDTAFDPEVILPFYPYDPPRLPSGKKRRVLVVGGGLAGLSASLELAERGYDVTVREAAPILGGRLSTRTERLRTGTFKVEHGLHMWFRQYYNSFDVLGRLGASQKFASFDEVYFKFKNYAPETLRTEGPYPLNLLGIIQRSPNLNLLNALSTFGAVGDIIFYNHHTNFDRFDDVTFDDWGKRTRVDKAFWDIIMAPAASVTLNDTKRISAAEMLQLMHIYFIGHPKAFRRVVTTEDHGTVVIDPWAARLRQLGAKILTSAPVRG
;
A
#
# COMPACT_ATOMS: atom_id res chain seq x y z
N MET A 1 39.27 10.45 -7.72
CA MET A 1 37.82 10.23 -7.93
C MET A 1 37.12 11.53 -7.57
N ASN A 2 36.83 12.36 -8.59
CA ASN A 2 36.60 13.80 -8.47
C ASN A 2 35.30 14.18 -7.75
N ASP A 3 35.38 15.27 -6.98
CA ASP A 3 34.34 15.90 -6.16
C ASP A 3 33.06 16.25 -6.95
N GLU A 4 33.21 16.45 -8.26
CA GLU A 4 32.13 16.73 -9.21
C GLU A 4 31.16 15.54 -9.38
N MET A 5 31.66 14.31 -9.21
CA MET A 5 30.85 13.08 -9.30
C MET A 5 30.00 12.87 -8.04
N ARG A 6 30.51 13.27 -6.85
CA ARG A 6 29.75 13.29 -5.60
C ARG A 6 28.65 14.35 -5.63
N ARG A 7 28.93 15.52 -6.22
CA ARG A 7 27.94 16.60 -6.38
C ARG A 7 26.81 16.23 -7.34
N ARG A 8 27.09 15.47 -8.42
CA ARG A 8 26.06 14.96 -9.35
C ARG A 8 25.19 13.86 -8.76
N GLN A 9 25.76 12.94 -7.97
CA GLN A 9 24.97 11.92 -7.27
C GLN A 9 24.07 12.50 -6.17
N PHE A 10 24.54 13.54 -5.47
CA PHE A 10 23.74 14.23 -4.47
C PHE A 10 22.56 15.00 -5.09
N LEU A 11 22.77 15.66 -6.25
CA LEU A 11 21.70 16.39 -6.95
C LEU A 11 20.72 15.47 -7.70
N GLN A 12 21.17 14.32 -8.21
CA GLN A 12 20.26 13.30 -8.76
C GLN A 12 19.43 12.59 -7.68
N GLY A 13 19.98 12.42 -6.47
CA GLY A 13 19.20 11.96 -5.32
C GLY A 13 18.15 12.97 -4.85
N LEU A 14 18.45 14.27 -4.94
CA LEU A 14 17.52 15.33 -4.54
C LEU A 14 16.33 15.49 -5.51
N SER A 15 16.55 15.30 -6.82
CA SER A 15 15.46 15.37 -7.82
C SER A 15 14.46 14.21 -7.76
N LEU A 16 14.79 13.13 -7.06
CA LEU A 16 13.89 12.00 -6.79
C LEU A 16 13.26 12.07 -5.39
N ALA A 17 13.67 13.05 -4.56
CA ALA A 17 13.20 13.24 -3.19
C ALA A 17 12.44 14.56 -2.98
N VAL A 18 12.37 15.45 -4.00
CA VAL A 18 11.59 16.69 -3.97
C VAL A 18 10.50 16.63 -5.03
N GLY A 19 9.47 15.87 -4.71
CA GLY A 19 8.17 15.85 -5.37
C GLY A 19 7.10 15.80 -4.29
N GLY A 20 7.09 16.80 -3.42
CA GLY A 20 6.19 16.89 -2.27
C GLY A 20 6.81 17.70 -1.14
N VAL A 21 6.29 18.91 -0.95
CA VAL A 21 6.59 19.88 0.13
C VAL A 21 7.86 20.73 -0.05
N ALA A 22 7.72 21.79 -0.84
CA ALA A 22 8.41 23.06 -0.63
C ALA A 22 7.40 24.21 -0.82
N ALA A 23 6.50 24.38 0.14
CA ALA A 23 5.72 25.61 0.27
C ALA A 23 6.47 26.54 1.23
N ALA A 24 7.40 27.33 0.69
CA ALA A 24 7.89 28.55 1.34
C ALA A 24 8.55 29.46 0.29
N GLY A 25 7.80 30.46 -0.18
CA GLY A 25 8.32 31.75 -0.62
C GLY A 25 8.82 31.84 -2.06
N CYS A 26 7.89 32.01 -3.00
CA CYS A 26 7.90 33.01 -4.07
C CYS A 26 6.72 32.69 -5.01
N ALA A 27 5.54 33.26 -4.72
CA ALA A 27 4.35 33.09 -5.53
C ALA A 27 4.51 33.80 -6.88
N ALA A 28 4.25 33.08 -7.98
CA ALA A 28 3.88 33.68 -9.25
C ALA A 28 2.34 33.83 -9.26
N PRO A 29 1.78 34.89 -9.89
CA PRO A 29 0.33 35.09 -9.88
C PRO A 29 -0.30 34.08 -10.85
N GLY A 30 -0.83 32.99 -10.30
CA GLY A 30 -1.44 31.87 -11.02
C GLY A 30 -1.59 30.59 -10.19
N ASP A 31 -0.86 30.48 -9.07
CA ASP A 31 -0.75 29.24 -8.28
C ASP A 31 -1.86 29.06 -7.21
N ASP A 32 -2.68 30.09 -6.95
CA ASP A 32 -3.65 30.10 -5.85
C ASP A 32 -4.88 29.20 -6.12
N GLU A 33 -5.28 29.03 -7.39
CA GLU A 33 -6.46 28.24 -7.75
C GLU A 33 -6.15 26.73 -7.69
N GLU A 34 -4.97 26.31 -8.15
CA GLU A 34 -4.51 24.92 -8.13
C GLU A 34 -4.18 24.43 -6.71
N LEU A 35 -3.62 25.31 -5.86
CA LEU A 35 -3.42 25.04 -4.44
C LEU A 35 -4.74 24.93 -3.67
N SER A 36 -5.75 25.74 -4.04
CA SER A 36 -7.09 25.68 -3.43
C SER A 36 -7.83 24.39 -3.74
N GLU A 37 -7.65 23.82 -4.94
CA GLU A 37 -8.24 22.54 -5.32
C GLU A 37 -7.57 21.36 -4.60
N ILE A 38 -6.26 21.44 -4.35
CA ILE A 38 -5.50 20.46 -3.56
C ILE A 38 -5.96 20.51 -2.08
N GLU A 39 -6.13 21.70 -1.50
CA GLU A 39 -6.69 21.85 -0.14
C GLU A 39 -8.17 21.40 -0.05
N ALA A 40 -8.96 21.64 -1.09
CA ALA A 40 -10.35 21.16 -1.19
C ALA A 40 -10.44 19.62 -1.34
N ALA A 41 -9.44 18.99 -1.98
CA ALA A 41 -9.33 17.53 -2.04
C ALA A 41 -8.89 16.92 -0.71
N GLN A 42 -8.06 17.63 0.08
CA GLN A 42 -7.62 17.22 1.42
C GLN A 42 -8.74 17.29 2.48
N THR A 43 -9.71 18.17 2.30
CA THR A 43 -10.83 18.37 3.26
C THR A 43 -12.00 17.41 3.07
N ARG A 44 -12.03 16.62 1.99
CA ARG A 44 -12.99 15.53 1.83
C ARG A 44 -12.50 14.29 2.56
N GLY A 45 -12.68 14.27 3.87
CA GLY A 45 -12.61 13.04 4.66
C GLY A 45 -13.47 11.95 4.00
N LEU A 46 -13.01 10.71 4.08
CA LEU A 46 -13.81 9.57 3.62
C LEU A 46 -15.13 9.58 4.41
N PRO A 47 -16.31 9.46 3.75
CA PRO A 47 -17.58 9.45 4.48
C PRO A 47 -17.57 8.31 5.51
N ASP A 48 -18.17 8.55 6.68
CA ASP A 48 -18.25 7.59 7.80
C ASP A 48 -18.86 6.23 7.42
N THR A 49 -19.55 6.16 6.28
CA THR A 49 -20.17 4.95 5.71
C THR A 49 -19.33 4.25 4.64
N ALA A 50 -18.10 4.71 4.35
CA ALA A 50 -17.20 4.09 3.36
C ALA A 50 -16.64 2.73 3.80
N PHE A 51 -16.92 2.32 5.03
CA PHE A 51 -16.44 1.10 5.65
C PHE A 51 -17.63 0.42 6.32
N ASP A 52 -18.38 -0.36 5.54
CA ASP A 52 -19.22 -1.41 6.10
C ASP A 52 -18.40 -2.70 5.98
N PRO A 53 -17.49 -3.00 6.94
CA PRO A 53 -16.95 -4.33 7.00
C PRO A 53 -18.14 -5.24 7.34
N GLU A 54 -18.54 -6.08 6.39
CA GLU A 54 -19.11 -7.37 6.76
C GLU A 54 -18.20 -7.89 7.87
N VAL A 55 -18.76 -7.98 9.07
CA VAL A 55 -18.08 -8.40 10.30
C VAL A 55 -17.13 -9.53 9.94
N ILE A 56 -15.82 -9.33 10.09
CA ILE A 56 -14.85 -10.39 9.83
C ILE A 56 -15.06 -11.44 10.91
N LEU A 57 -15.86 -12.44 10.56
CA LEU A 57 -16.15 -13.57 11.44
C LEU A 57 -14.82 -14.27 11.75
N PRO A 58 -14.65 -14.79 12.98
CA PRO A 58 -13.45 -15.55 13.31
C PRO A 58 -13.29 -16.70 12.32
N PHE A 59 -12.09 -16.83 11.74
CA PHE A 59 -11.77 -17.89 10.78
C PHE A 59 -12.08 -19.29 11.33
N TYR A 60 -12.01 -19.46 12.65
CA TYR A 60 -12.49 -20.64 13.35
C TYR A 60 -13.80 -20.34 14.10
N PRO A 61 -14.95 -20.92 13.69
CA PRO A 61 -16.25 -20.64 14.31
C PRO A 61 -16.38 -21.11 15.76
N TYR A 62 -15.41 -21.90 16.25
CA TYR A 62 -15.36 -22.41 17.63
C TYR A 62 -14.43 -21.60 18.55
N ASP A 63 -13.70 -20.61 18.01
CA ASP A 63 -12.90 -19.74 18.87
C ASP A 63 -13.82 -18.87 19.73
N PRO A 64 -13.67 -18.89 21.07
CA PRO A 64 -14.52 -18.09 21.92
C PRO A 64 -14.25 -16.61 21.59
N PRO A 65 -15.31 -15.80 21.35
CA PRO A 65 -15.16 -14.40 20.95
C PRO A 65 -14.51 -13.55 22.05
N ARG A 66 -14.50 -14.05 23.30
CA ARG A 66 -13.71 -13.55 24.43
C ARG A 66 -13.31 -14.71 25.33
N LEU A 67 -12.21 -14.58 26.06
CA LEU A 67 -11.86 -15.53 27.12
C LEU A 67 -12.98 -15.60 28.18
N PRO A 68 -13.28 -16.78 28.73
CA PRO A 68 -14.22 -16.92 29.83
C PRO A 68 -13.83 -16.04 31.02
N SER A 69 -14.82 -15.42 31.66
CA SER A 69 -14.62 -14.60 32.86
C SER A 69 -13.77 -15.32 33.91
N GLY A 70 -12.80 -14.62 34.48
CA GLY A 70 -11.89 -15.16 35.50
C GLY A 70 -10.66 -15.93 34.98
N LYS A 71 -10.54 -16.20 33.67
CA LYS A 71 -9.32 -16.82 33.09
C LYS A 71 -8.41 -15.76 32.47
N LYS A 72 -7.18 -15.63 32.99
CA LYS A 72 -6.11 -14.83 32.36
C LYS A 72 -5.12 -15.77 31.68
N ARG A 73 -5.05 -15.75 30.35
CA ARG A 73 -3.99 -16.41 29.58
C ARG A 73 -2.98 -15.37 29.13
N ARG A 74 -1.70 -15.63 29.39
CA ARG A 74 -0.60 -14.74 28.98
C ARG A 74 -0.16 -15.07 27.56
N VAL A 75 0.05 -14.05 26.76
CA VAL A 75 0.58 -14.18 25.39
C VAL A 75 1.76 -13.24 25.24
N LEU A 76 2.89 -13.78 24.75
CA LEU A 76 4.03 -13.00 24.32
C LEU A 76 3.99 -12.86 22.80
N VAL A 77 3.92 -11.63 22.30
CA VAL A 77 4.06 -11.31 20.89
C VAL A 77 5.46 -10.75 20.66
N VAL A 78 6.21 -11.35 19.73
CA VAL A 78 7.57 -10.93 19.39
C VAL A 78 7.52 -10.13 18.08
N GLY A 79 7.82 -8.84 18.17
CA GLY A 79 7.72 -7.87 17.07
C GLY A 79 6.53 -6.90 17.25
N GLY A 80 6.83 -5.61 17.20
CA GLY A 80 5.91 -4.48 17.27
C GLY A 80 5.69 -3.79 15.91
N GLY A 81 5.85 -4.55 14.80
CA GLY A 81 5.38 -4.14 13.47
C GLY A 81 3.87 -4.35 13.31
N LEU A 82 3.31 -3.94 12.16
CA LEU A 82 1.86 -3.96 11.92
C LEU A 82 1.21 -5.33 12.21
N ALA A 83 1.83 -6.43 11.78
CA ALA A 83 1.33 -7.78 12.04
C ALA A 83 1.27 -8.12 13.55
N GLY A 84 2.33 -7.79 14.30
CA GLY A 84 2.38 -8.04 15.74
C GLY A 84 1.42 -7.15 16.51
N LEU A 85 1.29 -5.87 16.13
CA LEU A 85 0.31 -4.95 16.70
C LEU A 85 -1.13 -5.41 16.43
N SER A 86 -1.41 -5.89 15.21
CA SER A 86 -2.73 -6.42 14.85
C SER A 86 -3.09 -7.68 15.64
N ALA A 87 -2.19 -8.67 15.69
CA ALA A 87 -2.39 -9.86 16.50
C ALA A 87 -2.60 -9.52 17.99
N SER A 88 -1.82 -8.57 18.51
CA SER A 88 -1.93 -8.10 19.89
C SER A 88 -3.27 -7.44 20.17
N LEU A 89 -3.80 -6.66 19.21
CA LEU A 89 -5.08 -5.96 19.36
C LEU A 89 -6.22 -6.96 19.47
N GLU A 90 -6.28 -7.91 18.52
CA GLU A 90 -7.29 -8.97 18.52
C GLU A 90 -7.24 -9.81 19.81
N LEU A 91 -6.05 -10.18 20.29
CA LEU A 91 -5.90 -10.93 21.53
C LEU A 91 -6.30 -10.10 22.77
N ALA A 92 -5.91 -8.82 22.82
CA ALA A 92 -6.23 -7.95 23.94
C ALA A 92 -7.74 -7.67 24.02
N GLU A 93 -8.42 -7.45 22.88
CA GLU A 93 -9.88 -7.27 22.83
C GLU A 93 -10.65 -8.53 23.25
N ARG A 94 -10.04 -9.71 23.07
CA ARG A 94 -10.54 -11.00 23.56
C ARG A 94 -10.21 -11.26 25.03
N GLY A 95 -9.51 -10.35 25.72
CA GLY A 95 -9.22 -10.41 27.16
C GLY A 95 -7.94 -11.16 27.53
N TYR A 96 -7.04 -11.44 26.59
CA TYR A 96 -5.73 -12.04 26.89
C TYR A 96 -4.79 -11.02 27.57
N ASP A 97 -3.88 -11.50 28.43
CA ASP A 97 -2.81 -10.69 29.01
C ASP A 97 -1.62 -10.66 28.04
N VAL A 98 -1.61 -9.64 27.16
CA VAL A 98 -0.67 -9.53 26.04
C VAL A 98 0.56 -8.72 26.46
N THR A 99 1.74 -9.27 26.19
CA THR A 99 3.01 -8.54 26.21
C THR A 99 3.62 -8.52 24.81
N VAL A 100 3.88 -7.34 24.28
CA VAL A 100 4.58 -7.12 23.01
C VAL A 100 6.04 -6.79 23.32
N ARG A 101 6.97 -7.52 22.71
CA ARG A 101 8.41 -7.21 22.74
C ARG A 101 8.89 -6.84 21.36
N GLU A 102 9.27 -5.58 21.18
CA GLU A 102 9.89 -5.04 19.97
C GLU A 102 11.40 -4.87 20.22
N ALA A 103 12.21 -5.32 19.25
CA ALA A 103 13.65 -5.24 19.33
C ALA A 103 14.17 -3.81 19.14
N ALA A 104 13.55 -3.04 18.25
CA ALA A 104 13.84 -1.64 17.99
C ALA A 104 13.35 -0.72 19.11
N PRO A 105 13.89 0.52 19.21
CA PRO A 105 13.41 1.50 20.19
C PRO A 105 12.03 2.08 19.86
N ILE A 106 11.51 1.83 18.66
CA ILE A 106 10.23 2.35 18.15
C ILE A 106 9.38 1.22 17.58
N LEU A 107 8.06 1.44 17.53
CA LEU A 107 7.10 0.53 16.93
C LEU A 107 6.97 0.76 15.41
N GLY A 108 6.21 -0.11 14.75
CA GLY A 108 5.81 0.04 13.35
C GLY A 108 6.59 -0.83 12.37
N GLY A 109 7.80 -1.29 12.72
CA GLY A 109 8.61 -2.11 11.84
C GLY A 109 8.84 -1.42 10.49
N ARG A 110 8.33 -2.00 9.40
CA ARG A 110 8.40 -1.38 8.06
C ARG A 110 7.56 -0.12 7.91
N LEU A 111 6.58 0.11 8.79
CA LEU A 111 5.78 1.34 8.88
C LEU A 111 6.30 2.31 9.94
N SER A 112 7.52 2.11 10.46
CA SER A 112 8.04 2.99 11.52
C SER A 112 8.37 4.39 11.00
N THR A 113 8.05 5.41 11.79
CA THR A 113 8.53 6.78 11.61
C THR A 113 9.60 7.11 12.65
N ARG A 114 10.70 7.73 12.23
CA ARG A 114 11.76 8.27 13.07
C ARG A 114 11.69 9.79 13.09
N THR A 115 12.07 10.38 14.22
CA THR A 115 12.26 11.83 14.31
C THR A 115 13.75 12.12 14.15
N GLU A 116 14.12 12.80 13.08
CA GLU A 116 15.50 13.19 12.79
C GLU A 116 15.69 14.68 13.05
N ARG A 117 16.76 15.03 13.78
CA ARG A 117 17.10 16.42 14.08
C ARG A 117 18.30 16.85 13.25
N LEU A 118 18.08 17.76 12.31
CA LEU A 118 19.10 18.35 11.44
C LEU A 118 19.38 19.79 11.87
N ARG A 119 20.42 20.41 11.29
CA ARG A 119 20.70 21.83 11.50
C ARG A 119 19.56 22.74 11.04
N THR A 120 18.79 22.29 10.05
CA THR A 120 17.70 23.03 9.40
C THR A 120 16.34 22.82 10.03
N GLY A 121 16.20 21.89 10.99
CA GLY A 121 14.91 21.58 11.59
C GLY A 121 14.81 20.16 12.13
N THR A 122 13.62 19.82 12.63
CA THR A 122 13.26 18.46 13.06
C THR A 122 12.26 17.89 12.08
N PHE A 123 12.53 16.69 11.58
CA PHE A 123 11.77 16.05 10.52
C PHE A 123 11.29 14.67 10.95
N LYS A 124 10.10 14.29 10.47
CA LYS A 124 9.62 12.91 10.53
C LYS A 124 10.11 12.19 9.27
N VAL A 125 10.79 11.07 9.46
CA VAL A 125 11.35 10.26 8.38
C VAL A 125 10.78 8.85 8.49
N GLU A 126 10.03 8.46 7.48
CA GLU A 126 9.42 7.14 7.40
C GLU A 126 10.42 6.12 6.84
N HIS A 127 10.24 4.85 7.21
CA HIS A 127 11.06 3.76 6.67
C HIS A 127 10.92 3.62 5.14
N GLY A 128 9.75 3.91 4.58
CA GLY A 128 9.52 3.87 3.14
C GLY A 128 8.17 4.44 2.75
N LEU A 129 7.98 4.70 1.46
CA LEU A 129 6.70 5.13 0.93
C LEU A 129 5.68 3.99 1.03
N HIS A 130 4.56 4.26 1.70
CA HIS A 130 3.43 3.33 1.78
C HIS A 130 2.19 3.99 1.21
N MET A 131 1.46 3.22 0.39
CA MET A 131 0.15 3.58 -0.12
C MET A 131 -0.83 2.47 0.25
N TRP A 132 -2.05 2.85 0.57
CA TRP A 132 -3.08 1.90 0.98
C TRP A 132 -4.07 1.71 -0.16
N PHE A 133 -4.32 0.46 -0.52
CA PHE A 133 -5.31 0.10 -1.54
C PHE A 133 -6.67 0.00 -0.85
N ARG A 134 -7.75 0.50 -1.48
CA ARG A 134 -9.10 0.42 -0.89
C ARG A 134 -9.57 -1.01 -0.57
N GLN A 135 -8.93 -2.00 -1.19
CA GLN A 135 -9.15 -3.43 -0.98
C GLN A 135 -8.58 -3.94 0.36
N TYR A 136 -7.84 -3.13 1.13
CA TYR A 136 -7.28 -3.51 2.43
C TYR A 136 -8.35 -3.51 3.53
N TYR A 137 -9.40 -4.31 3.37
CA TYR A 137 -10.58 -4.32 4.25
C TYR A 137 -10.21 -4.53 5.72
N ASN A 138 -9.35 -5.52 6.01
CA ASN A 138 -8.89 -5.80 7.37
C ASN A 138 -8.16 -4.61 8.00
N SER A 139 -7.34 -3.91 7.22
CA SER A 139 -6.61 -2.74 7.73
C SER A 139 -7.54 -1.57 7.99
N PHE A 140 -8.48 -1.30 7.09
CA PHE A 140 -9.42 -0.20 7.28
C PHE A 140 -10.46 -0.46 8.37
N ASP A 141 -10.88 -1.70 8.57
CA ASP A 141 -11.68 -2.08 9.75
C ASP A 141 -10.95 -1.69 11.03
N VAL A 142 -9.68 -2.10 11.17
CA VAL A 142 -8.91 -1.77 12.37
C VAL A 142 -8.70 -0.25 12.49
N LEU A 143 -8.32 0.43 11.42
CA LEU A 143 -8.15 1.89 11.44
C LEU A 143 -9.44 2.63 11.81
N GLY A 144 -10.60 2.12 11.38
CA GLY A 144 -11.92 2.59 11.80
C GLY A 144 -12.14 2.39 13.30
N ARG A 145 -11.88 1.18 13.83
CA ARG A 145 -11.95 0.89 15.28
C ARG A 145 -11.01 1.76 16.11
N LEU A 146 -9.87 2.17 15.54
CA LEU A 146 -8.89 3.05 16.17
C LEU A 146 -9.21 4.55 16.01
N GLY A 147 -10.23 4.91 15.24
CA GLY A 147 -10.59 6.30 14.97
C GLY A 147 -9.54 7.05 14.16
N ALA A 148 -8.90 6.38 13.19
CA ALA A 148 -7.84 6.95 12.35
C ALA A 148 -8.27 7.21 10.90
N SER A 149 -9.48 6.79 10.49
CA SER A 149 -9.96 6.85 9.10
C SER A 149 -9.97 8.26 8.49
N GLN A 150 -10.21 9.29 9.31
CA GLN A 150 -10.25 10.70 8.92
C GLN A 150 -8.89 11.30 8.56
N LYS A 151 -7.79 10.58 8.83
CA LYS A 151 -6.42 10.99 8.53
C LYS A 151 -5.89 10.40 7.22
N PHE A 152 -6.81 9.99 6.34
CA PHE A 152 -6.50 9.46 5.02
C PHE A 152 -7.09 10.34 3.91
N ALA A 153 -6.27 10.64 2.90
CA ALA A 153 -6.68 11.35 1.69
C ALA A 153 -6.64 10.41 0.48
N SER A 154 -7.54 10.63 -0.49
CA SER A 154 -7.59 9.84 -1.72
C SER A 154 -6.55 10.34 -2.73
N PHE A 155 -5.91 9.42 -3.44
CA PHE A 155 -5.06 9.68 -4.58
C PHE A 155 -5.57 8.83 -5.74
N ASP A 156 -6.31 9.44 -6.65
CA ASP A 156 -7.22 8.72 -7.56
C ASP A 156 -6.60 8.35 -8.91
N GLU A 157 -5.42 8.89 -9.21
CA GLU A 157 -4.72 8.70 -10.48
C GLU A 157 -3.22 8.58 -10.27
N VAL A 158 -2.51 7.97 -11.23
CA VAL A 158 -1.06 7.80 -11.15
C VAL A 158 -0.41 8.32 -12.43
N TYR A 159 0.50 9.28 -12.29
CA TYR A 159 1.28 9.80 -13.40
C TYR A 159 2.49 8.91 -13.68
N PHE A 160 2.58 8.43 -14.93
CA PHE A 160 3.70 7.64 -15.42
C PHE A 160 4.53 8.43 -16.42
N LYS A 161 5.85 8.43 -16.19
CA LYS A 161 6.83 8.90 -17.16
C LYS A 161 7.65 7.71 -17.65
N PHE A 162 7.50 7.39 -18.92
CA PHE A 162 8.23 6.30 -19.54
C PHE A 162 9.48 6.81 -20.26
N LYS A 163 10.43 5.91 -20.50
CA LYS A 163 11.64 6.22 -21.27
C LYS A 163 11.36 6.36 -22.77
N ASN A 164 10.49 5.48 -23.30
CA ASN A 164 10.27 5.30 -24.75
C ASN A 164 8.80 5.50 -25.16
N TYR A 165 7.95 5.97 -24.24
CA TYR A 165 6.52 6.18 -24.46
C TYR A 165 6.14 7.59 -23.98
N ALA A 166 5.04 8.13 -24.50
CA ALA A 166 4.53 9.42 -24.05
C ALA A 166 4.15 9.32 -22.56
N PRO A 167 4.41 10.35 -21.74
CA PRO A 167 3.93 10.35 -20.37
C PRO A 167 2.40 10.26 -20.35
N GLU A 168 1.83 9.54 -19.39
CA GLU A 168 0.38 9.39 -19.28
C GLU A 168 -0.06 9.29 -17.81
N THR A 169 -1.29 9.70 -17.55
CA THR A 169 -1.94 9.52 -16.26
C THR A 169 -2.89 8.34 -16.34
N LEU A 170 -2.61 7.29 -15.56
CA LEU A 170 -3.47 6.11 -15.48
C LEU A 170 -4.51 6.28 -14.38
N ARG A 171 -5.78 6.07 -14.77
CA ARG A 171 -6.94 6.04 -13.86
C ARG A 171 -7.93 4.95 -14.27
N THR A 172 -8.51 4.27 -13.29
CA THR A 172 -9.62 3.32 -13.50
C THR A 172 -10.96 4.01 -13.31
N GLU A 173 -11.84 3.81 -14.29
CA GLU A 173 -13.24 4.23 -14.27
C GLU A 173 -14.11 3.11 -14.86
N GLY A 174 -15.36 3.04 -14.42
CA GLY A 174 -16.33 2.05 -14.93
C GLY A 174 -16.31 0.70 -14.21
N PRO A 175 -17.28 -0.18 -14.51
CA PRO A 175 -17.43 -1.46 -13.85
C PRO A 175 -16.34 -2.44 -14.29
N TYR A 176 -15.95 -3.32 -13.37
CA TYR A 176 -15.11 -4.47 -13.72
C TYR A 176 -15.90 -5.48 -14.57
N PRO A 177 -15.34 -6.07 -15.65
CA PRO A 177 -13.97 -5.88 -16.18
C PRO A 177 -13.83 -4.82 -17.30
N LEU A 178 -14.87 -4.04 -17.57
CA LEU A 178 -14.86 -3.02 -18.63
C LEU A 178 -13.95 -1.82 -18.31
N ASN A 179 -13.54 -1.66 -17.06
CA ASN A 179 -12.61 -0.64 -16.60
C ASN A 179 -11.26 -0.65 -17.35
N LEU A 180 -10.80 -1.81 -17.84
CA LEU A 180 -9.57 -1.90 -18.64
C LEU A 180 -9.71 -1.24 -20.02
N LEU A 181 -10.90 -1.32 -20.64
CA LEU A 181 -11.17 -0.66 -21.91
C LEU A 181 -11.07 0.87 -21.78
N GLY A 182 -11.51 1.42 -20.65
CA GLY A 182 -11.38 2.86 -20.37
C GLY A 182 -9.92 3.31 -20.28
N ILE A 183 -9.02 2.47 -19.75
CA ILE A 183 -7.58 2.75 -19.74
C ILE A 183 -7.03 2.74 -21.16
N ILE A 184 -7.33 1.70 -21.94
CA ILE A 184 -6.84 1.55 -23.31
C ILE A 184 -7.32 2.71 -24.19
N GLN A 185 -8.58 3.11 -24.09
CA GLN A 185 -9.16 4.19 -24.89
C GLN A 185 -8.53 5.57 -24.60
N ARG A 186 -8.07 5.81 -23.38
CA ARG A 186 -7.47 7.08 -22.97
C ARG A 186 -5.95 7.12 -23.14
N SER A 187 -5.32 5.96 -23.26
CA SER A 187 -3.86 5.88 -23.37
C SER A 187 -3.39 6.39 -24.73
N PRO A 188 -2.41 7.30 -24.79
CA PRO A 188 -1.75 7.66 -26.05
C PRO A 188 -0.79 6.57 -26.53
N ASN A 189 -0.51 5.57 -25.68
CA ASN A 189 0.53 4.56 -25.91
C ASN A 189 -0.04 3.16 -26.21
N LEU A 190 -1.29 2.88 -25.81
CA LEU A 190 -1.98 1.63 -26.05
C LEU A 190 -3.04 1.79 -27.15
N ASN A 191 -3.29 0.73 -27.90
CA ASN A 191 -4.39 0.67 -28.86
C ASN A 191 -5.20 -0.62 -28.67
N LEU A 192 -6.42 -0.64 -29.20
CA LEU A 192 -7.34 -1.77 -29.02
C LEU A 192 -6.82 -3.06 -29.69
N LEU A 193 -6.05 -2.97 -30.78
CA LEU A 193 -5.47 -4.13 -31.45
C LEU A 193 -4.39 -4.81 -30.58
N ASN A 194 -3.55 -4.03 -29.91
CA ASN A 194 -2.54 -4.50 -28.95
C ASN A 194 -3.21 -5.15 -27.72
N ALA A 195 -4.36 -4.64 -27.31
CA ALA A 195 -5.14 -5.23 -26.24
C ALA A 195 -5.79 -6.57 -26.65
N LEU A 196 -6.29 -6.67 -27.89
CA LEU A 196 -6.87 -7.90 -28.43
C LEU A 196 -5.83 -9.03 -28.57
N SER A 197 -4.60 -8.72 -29.00
CA SER A 197 -3.52 -9.70 -29.06
C SER A 197 -3.11 -10.22 -27.67
N THR A 198 -3.32 -9.41 -26.64
CA THR A 198 -3.04 -9.75 -25.24
C THR A 198 -4.22 -10.42 -24.53
N PHE A 199 -5.41 -10.44 -25.12
CA PHE A 199 -6.67 -10.82 -24.46
C PHE A 199 -6.65 -12.25 -23.86
N GLY A 200 -5.93 -13.18 -24.51
CA GLY A 200 -5.73 -14.53 -23.96
C GLY A 200 -4.97 -14.55 -22.63
N ALA A 201 -3.99 -13.66 -22.47
CA ALA A 201 -3.24 -13.45 -21.22
C ALA A 201 -4.09 -12.70 -20.18
N VAL A 202 -4.89 -11.73 -20.63
CA VAL A 202 -5.79 -10.97 -19.75
C VAL A 202 -6.87 -11.87 -19.15
N GLY A 203 -7.26 -12.97 -19.82
CA GLY A 203 -8.18 -13.98 -19.30
C GLY A 203 -7.74 -14.58 -17.96
N ASP A 204 -6.46 -14.94 -17.82
CA ASP A 204 -5.90 -15.48 -16.56
C ASP A 204 -5.95 -14.44 -15.42
N ILE A 205 -5.96 -13.14 -15.75
CA ILE A 205 -6.07 -12.04 -14.77
C ILE A 205 -7.53 -11.71 -14.47
N ILE A 206 -8.39 -11.61 -15.48
CA ILE A 206 -9.80 -11.25 -15.29
C ILE A 206 -10.57 -12.38 -14.60
N PHE A 207 -10.35 -13.61 -15.03
CA PHE A 207 -10.99 -14.79 -14.46
C PHE A 207 -10.06 -15.50 -13.49
N TYR A 208 -9.33 -14.72 -12.70
CA TYR A 208 -8.37 -15.24 -11.74
C TYR A 208 -9.06 -16.18 -10.73
N ASN A 209 -8.49 -17.38 -10.60
CA ASN A 209 -8.82 -18.35 -9.58
C ASN A 209 -7.51 -18.80 -8.90
N HIS A 210 -7.48 -18.75 -7.57
CA HIS A 210 -6.25 -18.99 -6.81
C HIS A 210 -5.66 -20.38 -7.06
N HIS A 211 -6.46 -21.45 -6.92
CA HIS A 211 -5.95 -22.81 -7.08
C HIS A 211 -5.47 -23.07 -8.51
N THR A 212 -6.32 -22.78 -9.51
CA THR A 212 -5.96 -23.12 -10.90
C THR A 212 -4.80 -22.30 -11.44
N ASN A 213 -4.64 -21.03 -11.02
CA ASN A 213 -3.49 -20.24 -11.44
C ASN A 213 -2.20 -20.69 -10.76
N PHE A 214 -2.22 -20.99 -9.45
CA PHE A 214 -1.03 -21.50 -8.76
C PHE A 214 -0.61 -22.87 -9.32
N ASP A 215 -1.56 -23.78 -9.55
CA ASP A 215 -1.26 -25.09 -10.17
C ASP A 215 -0.61 -24.96 -11.55
N ARG A 216 -0.97 -23.93 -12.33
CA ARG A 216 -0.49 -23.74 -13.71
C ARG A 216 0.81 -22.93 -13.78
N PHE A 217 1.02 -21.99 -12.87
CA PHE A 217 1.95 -20.89 -13.08
C PHE A 217 2.88 -20.59 -11.90
N ASP A 218 2.85 -21.34 -10.81
CA ASP A 218 3.68 -21.02 -9.65
C ASP A 218 5.19 -21.21 -9.92
N ASP A 219 5.54 -22.24 -10.69
CA ASP A 219 6.92 -22.49 -11.13
C ASP A 219 7.31 -21.72 -12.42
N VAL A 220 6.44 -20.84 -12.91
CA VAL A 220 6.69 -20.04 -14.11
C VAL A 220 6.97 -18.61 -13.69
N THR A 221 8.05 -18.00 -14.20
CA THR A 221 8.32 -16.59 -13.89
C THR A 221 7.30 -15.69 -14.59
N PHE A 222 6.99 -14.53 -14.03
CA PHE A 222 6.06 -13.59 -14.65
C PHE A 222 6.50 -13.16 -16.06
N ASP A 223 7.80 -12.96 -16.26
CA ASP A 223 8.41 -12.67 -17.56
C ASP A 223 8.22 -13.82 -18.57
N ASP A 224 8.42 -15.07 -18.16
CA ASP A 224 8.19 -16.24 -19.01
C ASP A 224 6.71 -16.44 -19.33
N TRP A 225 5.83 -16.19 -18.36
CA TRP A 225 4.38 -16.23 -18.59
C TRP A 225 3.98 -15.22 -19.66
N GLY A 226 4.44 -13.96 -19.56
CA GLY A 226 4.13 -12.92 -20.54
C GLY A 226 4.60 -13.27 -21.96
N LYS A 227 5.78 -13.89 -22.08
CA LYS A 227 6.30 -14.40 -23.37
C LYS A 227 5.46 -15.57 -23.91
N ARG A 228 5.09 -16.54 -23.05
CA ARG A 228 4.30 -17.72 -23.43
C ARG A 228 2.90 -17.34 -23.89
N THR A 229 2.27 -16.38 -23.23
CA THR A 229 0.93 -15.88 -23.57
C THR A 229 0.95 -14.80 -24.66
N ARG A 230 2.14 -14.44 -25.16
CA ARG A 230 2.36 -13.46 -26.24
C ARG A 230 1.76 -12.08 -25.93
N VAL A 231 1.94 -11.62 -24.68
CA VAL A 231 1.58 -10.27 -24.28
C VAL A 231 2.25 -9.27 -25.22
N ASP A 232 1.47 -8.32 -25.76
CA ASP A 232 2.01 -7.27 -26.61
C ASP A 232 3.09 -6.46 -25.87
N LYS A 233 4.14 -6.07 -26.60
CA LYS A 233 5.28 -5.37 -26.00
C LYS A 233 4.88 -4.04 -25.35
N ALA A 234 4.00 -3.25 -25.98
CA ALA A 234 3.58 -1.99 -25.40
C ALA A 234 2.75 -2.25 -24.13
N PHE A 235 1.83 -3.22 -24.17
CA PHE A 235 1.05 -3.59 -23.00
C PHE A 235 1.92 -4.09 -21.84
N TRP A 236 2.96 -4.86 -22.15
CA TRP A 236 3.94 -5.29 -21.16
C TRP A 236 4.67 -4.10 -20.53
N ASP A 237 5.23 -3.21 -21.35
CA ASP A 237 6.06 -2.10 -20.89
C ASP A 237 5.27 -1.01 -20.13
N ILE A 238 3.98 -0.84 -20.43
CA ILE A 238 3.14 0.24 -19.89
C ILE A 238 2.32 -0.23 -18.68
N ILE A 239 1.82 -1.46 -18.70
CA ILE A 239 0.92 -1.98 -17.65
C ILE A 239 1.64 -3.03 -16.80
N MET A 240 2.20 -4.07 -17.42
CA MET A 240 2.64 -5.25 -16.68
C MET A 240 3.94 -5.05 -15.90
N ALA A 241 4.99 -4.58 -16.57
CA ALA A 241 6.30 -4.36 -15.95
C ALA A 241 6.27 -3.25 -14.88
N PRO A 242 5.58 -2.10 -15.09
CA PRO A 242 5.46 -1.09 -14.05
C PRO A 242 4.73 -1.61 -12.80
N ALA A 243 3.67 -2.39 -12.95
CA ALA A 243 2.94 -2.96 -11.82
C ALA A 243 3.79 -3.96 -11.01
N ALA A 244 4.66 -4.75 -11.65
CA ALA A 244 5.66 -5.56 -10.94
C ALA A 244 6.69 -4.66 -10.22
N SER A 245 7.16 -3.60 -10.88
CA SER A 245 8.13 -2.68 -10.30
C SER A 245 7.60 -1.93 -9.06
N VAL A 246 6.36 -1.43 -9.08
CA VAL A 246 5.78 -0.71 -7.93
C VAL A 246 5.48 -1.63 -6.75
N THR A 247 5.32 -2.93 -7.01
CA THR A 247 5.21 -3.97 -5.96
C THR A 247 6.58 -4.54 -5.57
N LEU A 248 7.67 -3.93 -6.06
CA LEU A 248 9.06 -4.29 -5.77
C LEU A 248 9.44 -5.71 -6.18
N ASN A 249 8.82 -6.22 -7.23
CA ASN A 249 8.99 -7.58 -7.73
C ASN A 249 9.85 -7.62 -9.01
N ASP A 250 10.84 -8.53 -9.04
CA ASP A 250 11.62 -8.82 -10.24
C ASP A 250 10.84 -9.81 -11.13
N THR A 251 10.45 -9.37 -12.33
CA THR A 251 9.63 -10.15 -13.27
C THR A 251 10.26 -11.48 -13.66
N LYS A 252 11.60 -11.60 -13.58
CA LYS A 252 12.34 -12.82 -13.91
C LYS A 252 12.47 -13.79 -12.75
N ARG A 253 11.96 -13.43 -11.57
CA ARG A 253 12.09 -14.24 -10.34
C ARG A 253 10.75 -14.51 -9.66
N ILE A 254 9.81 -13.58 -9.72
CA ILE A 254 8.49 -13.77 -9.12
C ILE A 254 7.69 -14.82 -9.89
N SER A 255 6.98 -15.66 -9.13
CA SER A 255 5.94 -16.56 -9.62
C SER A 255 4.91 -15.77 -10.43
N ALA A 256 4.58 -16.28 -11.62
CA ALA A 256 3.53 -15.70 -12.45
C ALA A 256 2.19 -15.79 -11.72
N ALA A 257 1.90 -16.89 -11.02
CA ALA A 257 0.66 -17.03 -10.25
C ALA A 257 0.50 -15.91 -9.20
N GLU A 258 1.55 -15.62 -8.44
CA GLU A 258 1.58 -14.54 -7.45
C GLU A 258 1.35 -13.17 -8.13
N MET A 259 2.05 -12.91 -9.24
CA MET A 259 1.89 -11.62 -9.93
C MET A 259 0.51 -11.44 -10.55
N LEU A 260 -0.08 -12.52 -11.10
CA LEU A 260 -1.45 -12.51 -11.62
C LEU A 260 -2.47 -12.24 -10.51
N GLN A 261 -2.25 -12.78 -9.31
CA GLN A 261 -3.06 -12.47 -8.14
C GLN A 261 -2.98 -10.97 -7.79
N LEU A 262 -1.77 -10.42 -7.70
CA LEU A 262 -1.57 -9.00 -7.40
C LEU A 262 -2.25 -8.11 -8.46
N MET A 263 -2.11 -8.46 -9.74
CA MET A 263 -2.77 -7.78 -10.85
C MET A 263 -4.29 -7.78 -10.73
N HIS A 264 -4.84 -8.96 -10.45
CA HIS A 264 -6.27 -9.12 -10.25
C HIS A 264 -6.75 -8.28 -9.06
N ILE A 265 -6.17 -8.44 -7.88
CA ILE A 265 -6.67 -7.79 -6.66
C ILE A 265 -6.47 -6.27 -6.71
N TYR A 266 -5.29 -5.81 -7.16
CA TYR A 266 -4.85 -4.43 -6.95
C TYR A 266 -4.96 -3.53 -8.17
N PHE A 267 -4.97 -4.07 -9.39
CA PHE A 267 -4.86 -3.24 -10.60
C PHE A 267 -6.05 -3.34 -11.55
N ILE A 268 -6.71 -4.50 -11.61
CA ILE A 268 -7.78 -4.73 -12.61
C ILE A 268 -9.11 -5.10 -11.96
N GLY A 269 -9.12 -6.00 -10.97
CA GLY A 269 -10.31 -6.62 -10.35
C GLY A 269 -11.27 -5.71 -9.59
N HIS A 270 -11.05 -4.39 -9.61
CA HIS A 270 -11.92 -3.44 -8.93
C HIS A 270 -12.10 -2.14 -9.74
N PRO A 271 -13.31 -1.56 -9.80
CA PRO A 271 -13.58 -0.26 -10.45
C PRO A 271 -12.69 0.91 -9.97
N LYS A 272 -12.13 0.78 -8.76
CA LYS A 272 -11.25 1.77 -8.12
C LYS A 272 -9.80 1.27 -8.01
N ALA A 273 -9.37 0.35 -8.87
CA ALA A 273 -8.10 -0.33 -8.71
C ALA A 273 -6.86 0.58 -8.79
N PHE A 274 -6.87 1.73 -9.46
CA PHE A 274 -5.77 2.70 -9.36
C PHE A 274 -5.91 3.70 -8.20
N ARG A 275 -7.04 3.72 -7.49
CA ARG A 275 -7.19 4.64 -6.35
C ARG A 275 -6.39 4.13 -5.17
N ARG A 276 -5.56 5.00 -4.62
CA ARG A 276 -4.84 4.80 -3.37
C ARG A 276 -5.44 5.73 -2.33
N VAL A 277 -5.22 5.41 -1.08
CA VAL A 277 -5.32 6.38 0.00
C VAL A 277 -3.97 6.47 0.70
N VAL A 278 -3.63 7.67 1.12
CA VAL A 278 -2.38 7.99 1.81
C VAL A 278 -2.71 8.68 3.12
N THR A 279 -1.85 8.54 4.11
CA THR A 279 -1.99 9.27 5.36
C THR A 279 -1.72 10.76 5.13
N THR A 280 -2.49 11.64 5.78
CA THR A 280 -2.29 13.10 5.70
C THR A 280 -1.10 13.57 6.53
N GLU A 281 -0.58 12.70 7.39
CA GLU A 281 0.60 12.89 8.25
C GLU A 281 1.43 11.59 8.23
N ASP A 282 2.51 11.51 9.01
CA ASP A 282 3.34 10.30 9.04
C ASP A 282 2.60 9.08 9.63
N HIS A 283 2.93 7.88 9.13
CA HIS A 283 2.33 6.60 9.50
C HIS A 283 2.53 6.25 10.99
N GLY A 284 3.63 6.70 11.58
CA GLY A 284 3.85 6.63 13.02
C GLY A 284 2.70 7.29 13.78
N THR A 285 2.42 8.55 13.46
CA THR A 285 1.35 9.35 14.07
C THR A 285 -0.05 8.83 13.71
N VAL A 286 -0.31 8.51 12.44
CA VAL A 286 -1.66 8.17 11.96
C VAL A 286 -2.05 6.72 12.23
N VAL A 287 -1.10 5.78 12.12
CA VAL A 287 -1.39 4.34 12.17
C VAL A 287 -0.87 3.70 13.46
N ILE A 288 0.39 3.96 13.81
CA ILE A 288 1.06 3.22 14.89
C ILE A 288 0.67 3.72 16.28
N ASP A 289 0.61 5.04 16.47
CA ASP A 289 0.31 5.66 17.77
C ASP A 289 -1.11 5.34 18.27
N PRO A 290 -2.18 5.45 17.46
CA PRO A 290 -3.53 5.03 17.87
C PRO A 290 -3.58 3.55 18.25
N TRP A 291 -2.88 2.70 17.49
CA TRP A 291 -2.81 1.25 17.76
C TRP A 291 -2.15 0.95 19.10
N ALA A 292 -1.00 1.59 19.36
CA ALA A 292 -0.28 1.45 20.61
C ALA A 292 -1.06 2.02 21.80
N ALA A 293 -1.76 3.14 21.61
CA ALA A 293 -2.64 3.72 22.62
C ALA A 293 -3.78 2.77 22.98
N ARG A 294 -4.45 2.18 21.98
CA ARG A 294 -5.53 1.22 22.19
C ARG A 294 -5.06 -0.03 22.95
N LEU A 295 -3.91 -0.58 22.57
CA LEU A 295 -3.30 -1.71 23.28
C LEU A 295 -3.04 -1.40 24.76
N ARG A 296 -2.49 -0.22 25.06
CA ARG A 296 -2.25 0.21 26.46
C ARG A 296 -3.56 0.39 27.23
N GLN A 297 -4.61 0.93 26.61
CA GLN A 297 -5.94 1.04 27.23
C GLN A 297 -6.54 -0.33 27.57
N LEU A 298 -6.28 -1.34 26.73
CA LEU A 298 -6.68 -2.74 26.97
C LEU A 298 -5.78 -3.46 28.00
N GLY A 299 -4.78 -2.78 28.56
CA GLY A 299 -3.88 -3.33 29.58
C GLY A 299 -2.69 -4.13 29.02
N ALA A 300 -2.48 -4.13 27.71
CA ALA A 300 -1.32 -4.79 27.11
C ALA A 300 -0.01 -4.06 27.46
N LYS A 301 1.05 -4.83 27.69
CA LYS A 301 2.40 -4.31 27.95
C LYS A 301 3.16 -4.22 26.65
N ILE A 302 3.74 -3.06 26.35
CA ILE A 302 4.58 -2.87 25.15
C ILE A 302 5.99 -2.51 25.61
N LEU A 303 6.96 -3.36 25.26
CA LEU A 303 8.36 -3.22 25.62
C LEU A 303 9.17 -3.03 24.33
N THR A 304 9.72 -1.84 24.12
CA THR A 304 10.67 -1.54 23.04
C THR A 304 12.12 -1.76 23.51
N SER A 305 13.07 -1.80 22.59
CA SER A 305 14.48 -2.13 22.89
C SER A 305 14.65 -3.46 23.63
N ALA A 306 13.76 -4.41 23.37
CA ALA A 306 13.61 -5.64 24.15
C ALA A 306 13.76 -6.89 23.26
N PRO A 307 14.93 -7.14 22.64
CA PRO A 307 15.12 -8.30 21.78
C PRO A 307 14.94 -9.62 22.55
N VAL A 308 14.33 -10.61 21.90
CA VAL A 308 14.22 -11.98 22.42
C VAL A 308 15.42 -12.78 21.94
N ARG A 309 16.06 -13.51 22.85
CA ARG A 309 17.17 -14.44 22.55
C ARG A 309 16.70 -15.85 22.87
N GLY A 310 16.98 -16.78 21.96
CA GLY A 310 16.73 -18.22 22.12
C GLY A 310 18.02 -18.96 22.47
#